data_AF-A0A9E5NLM5-F1
#
_entry.id   AF-A0A9E5NLM5-F1
#
_cell.length_a   1.000
_cell.length_b   1.000
_cell.length_c   1.000
_cell.angle_alpha   90.00
_cell.angle_beta   90.00
_cell.angle_gamma   90.00
#
_symmetry.space_group_name_H-M   'P 1'
#
loop_
_entity.id
_entity.type
_entity.pdbx_description
1 polymer ?
#
loop_
_entity_poly.entity_id
_entity_poly.type
_entity_poly.pdbx_seq_one_letter_code
_entity_poly.pdbx_strand_id
1 'polypeptide(L)'
;MGSTVLRTRQECEDLVRGLCFRGAGGGGGPARGLELLLGQLEAGREIGWVDLDSLPDQAWTVTVAGMGGRASEGGSPEELASLG
;
A
#
# COMPACT_ATOMS: atom_id res chain seq x y z
N MET A 1 -0.15 7.07 -24.55
CA MET A 1 0.52 6.74 -23.28
C MET A 1 -0.05 5.42 -22.77
N GLY A 2 0.75 4.60 -22.10
CA GLY A 2 0.50 3.15 -21.93
C GLY A 2 0.01 2.74 -20.54
N SER A 3 -0.61 1.56 -20.46
CA SER A 3 -0.91 0.87 -19.21
C SER A 3 0.34 0.20 -18.64
N THR A 4 0.50 0.21 -17.33
CA THR A 4 1.57 -0.52 -16.61
C THR A 4 0.95 -1.69 -15.85
N VAL A 5 1.57 -2.86 -15.92
CA VAL A 5 1.15 -4.08 -15.22
C VAL A 5 2.37 -4.67 -14.51
N LEU A 6 2.24 -4.92 -13.21
CA LEU A 6 3.23 -5.63 -12.42
C LEU A 6 3.12 -7.13 -12.70
N ARG A 7 4.24 -7.77 -13.05
CA ARG A 7 4.32 -9.18 -13.42
C ARG A 7 5.23 -9.98 -12.49
N THR A 8 6.09 -9.32 -11.74
CA THR A 8 7.12 -9.95 -10.94
C THR A 8 7.12 -9.44 -9.51
N ARG A 9 7.67 -10.27 -8.61
CA ARG A 9 7.98 -9.86 -7.24
C ARG A 9 8.86 -8.61 -7.20
N GLN A 10 9.90 -8.54 -8.06
CA GLN A 10 10.81 -7.42 -8.07
C GLN A 10 10.09 -6.09 -8.37
N GLU A 11 9.18 -6.08 -9.37
CA GLU A 11 8.39 -4.88 -9.68
C GLU A 11 7.46 -4.47 -8.51
N CYS A 12 6.91 -5.44 -7.78
CA CYS A 12 6.13 -5.16 -6.57
C CYS A 12 7.00 -4.54 -5.46
N GLU A 13 8.20 -5.08 -5.26
CA GLU A 13 9.16 -4.55 -4.29
C GLU A 13 9.64 -3.15 -4.65
N ASP A 14 9.92 -2.90 -5.93
CA ASP A 14 10.34 -1.60 -6.44
C ASP A 14 9.23 -0.55 -6.30
N LEU A 15 7.98 -0.93 -6.59
CA LEU A 15 6.83 -0.07 -6.36
C LEU A 15 6.74 0.32 -4.88
N VAL A 16 6.78 -0.65 -3.96
CA VAL A 16 6.70 -0.38 -2.52
C VAL A 16 7.84 0.51 -2.05
N ARG A 17 9.09 0.25 -2.48
CA ARG A 17 10.24 1.12 -2.16
C ARG A 17 10.03 2.55 -2.66
N GLY A 18 9.58 2.72 -3.90
CA GLY A 18 9.28 4.03 -4.48
C GLY A 18 8.17 4.76 -3.72
N LEU A 19 7.11 4.05 -3.31
CA LEU A 19 6.03 4.61 -2.50
C LEU A 19 6.52 5.05 -1.11
N CYS A 20 7.37 4.26 -0.46
CA CYS A 20 7.99 4.65 0.81
C CYS A 20 8.83 5.92 0.68
N PHE A 21 9.63 6.02 -0.40
CA PHE A 21 10.42 7.23 -0.67
C PHE A 21 9.52 8.46 -0.84
N ARG A 22 8.39 8.32 -1.53
CA ARG A 22 7.44 9.43 -1.77
C ARG A 22 6.48 9.69 -0.61
N GLY A 23 6.37 8.78 0.36
CA GLY A 23 5.40 8.83 1.45
C GLY A 23 5.77 9.73 2.62
N ALA A 24 6.96 10.37 2.61
CA ALA A 24 7.43 11.29 3.65
C ALA A 24 7.31 10.75 5.10
N GLY A 25 7.50 9.44 5.28
CA GLY A 25 7.40 8.75 6.59
C GLY A 25 6.01 8.21 6.94
N GLY A 26 4.99 8.47 6.10
CA GLY A 26 3.64 7.90 6.22
C GLY A 26 3.34 6.80 5.19
N GLY A 27 2.05 6.50 4.98
CA GLY A 27 1.57 5.60 3.91
C GLY A 27 1.37 4.13 4.30
N GLY A 28 1.60 3.77 5.58
CA GLY A 28 1.45 2.40 6.07
C GLY A 28 2.75 1.60 6.06
N GLY A 29 2.70 0.36 6.56
CA GLY A 29 3.88 -0.50 6.67
C GLY A 29 4.27 -1.13 5.33
N PRO A 30 5.53 -1.00 4.86
CA PRO A 30 5.97 -1.57 3.58
C PRO A 30 5.80 -3.08 3.49
N ALA A 31 6.06 -3.79 4.59
CA ALA A 31 5.88 -5.24 4.64
C ALA A 31 4.44 -5.66 4.33
N ARG A 32 3.46 -4.93 4.90
CA ARG A 32 2.04 -5.17 4.65
C ARG A 32 1.64 -4.83 3.22
N GLY A 33 2.13 -3.72 2.69
CA GLY A 33 1.90 -3.34 1.29
C GLY A 33 2.42 -4.40 0.31
N LEU A 34 3.63 -4.91 0.55
CA LEU A 34 4.23 -5.95 -0.28
C LEU A 34 3.48 -7.28 -0.17
N GLU A 35 3.07 -7.69 1.03
CA GLU A 35 2.25 -8.89 1.25
C GLU A 35 0.95 -8.86 0.42
N LEU A 36 0.26 -7.70 0.40
CA LEU A 36 -0.97 -7.54 -0.38
C LEU A 36 -0.72 -7.68 -1.88
N LEU A 37 0.33 -7.04 -2.41
CA LEU A 37 0.69 -7.11 -3.83
C LEU A 37 1.06 -8.54 -4.24
N LEU A 38 1.94 -9.19 -3.48
CA LEU A 38 2.39 -10.55 -3.79
C LEU A 38 1.24 -11.55 -3.69
N GLY A 39 0.34 -11.40 -2.71
CA GLY A 39 -0.85 -12.25 -2.62
C GLY A 39 -1.78 -12.12 -3.82
N GLN A 40 -1.91 -10.93 -4.43
CA GLN A 40 -2.67 -10.76 -5.67
C GLN A 40 -1.93 -11.37 -6.88
N LEU A 41 -0.61 -11.20 -6.94
CA LEU A 41 0.22 -11.75 -8.01
C LEU A 41 0.19 -13.29 -8.01
N GLU A 42 0.34 -13.91 -6.83
CA GLU A 42 0.25 -15.36 -6.63
C GLU A 42 -1.14 -15.91 -6.97
N ALA A 43 -2.20 -15.11 -6.73
CA ALA A 43 -3.55 -15.44 -7.13
C ALA A 43 -3.82 -15.26 -8.66
N GLY A 44 -2.79 -14.90 -9.44
CA GLY A 44 -2.92 -14.68 -10.89
C GLY A 44 -3.76 -13.47 -11.27
N ARG A 45 -3.95 -12.51 -10.35
CA ARG A 45 -4.71 -11.29 -10.61
C ARG A 45 -3.81 -10.22 -11.19
N GLU A 46 -4.37 -9.44 -12.10
CA GLU A 46 -3.65 -8.31 -12.70
C GLU A 46 -3.58 -7.14 -11.70
N ILE A 47 -2.37 -6.60 -11.52
CA ILE A 47 -2.12 -5.41 -10.71
C ILE A 47 -1.49 -4.38 -11.63
N GLY A 48 -2.18 -3.27 -11.84
CA GLY A 48 -1.72 -2.28 -12.79
C GLY A 48 -2.48 -0.97 -12.70
N TRP A 49 -2.06 -0.04 -13.54
CA TRP A 49 -2.70 1.26 -13.70
C TRP A 49 -2.69 1.68 -15.16
N VAL A 50 -3.70 2.47 -15.50
CA VAL A 50 -3.89 3.04 -16.83
C VAL A 50 -3.61 4.53 -16.80
N ASP A 51 -3.43 5.11 -17.98
CA ASP A 51 -3.39 6.56 -18.12
C ASP A 51 -4.77 7.14 -17.75
N LEU A 52 -4.79 8.27 -17.03
CA LEU A 52 -6.04 8.94 -16.67
C LEU A 52 -6.82 9.38 -17.91
N ASP A 53 -6.14 9.81 -18.98
CA ASP A 53 -6.75 10.25 -20.23
C ASP A 53 -7.35 9.08 -21.04
N SER A 54 -7.08 7.83 -20.63
CA SER A 54 -7.72 6.64 -21.22
C SER A 54 -9.08 6.33 -20.62
N LEU A 55 -9.45 6.97 -19.50
CA LEU A 55 -10.73 6.78 -18.85
C LEU A 55 -11.83 7.58 -19.57
N PRO A 56 -13.06 7.05 -19.70
CA PRO A 56 -14.19 7.83 -20.18
C PRO A 56 -14.44 9.07 -19.31
N ASP A 57 -14.84 10.20 -19.92
CA ASP A 57 -15.13 11.45 -19.20
C ASP A 57 -16.13 11.29 -18.04
N GLN A 58 -17.08 10.36 -18.20
CA GLN A 58 -18.13 10.08 -17.24
C GLN A 58 -17.81 8.86 -16.34
N ALA A 59 -16.55 8.39 -16.34
CA ALA A 59 -16.15 7.26 -15.52
C ALA A 59 -16.20 7.61 -14.03
N TRP A 60 -16.80 6.71 -13.26
CA TRP A 60 -16.75 6.78 -11.80
C TRP A 60 -15.53 6.01 -11.32
N THR A 61 -14.66 6.69 -10.57
CA THR A 61 -13.52 6.07 -9.90
C THR A 61 -13.74 6.10 -8.39
N VAL A 62 -13.14 5.14 -7.69
CA VAL A 62 -13.21 5.05 -6.23
C VAL A 62 -11.80 4.95 -5.70
N THR A 63 -11.43 5.85 -4.79
CA THR A 63 -10.19 5.73 -4.04
C THR A 63 -10.46 4.91 -2.78
N VAL A 64 -9.72 3.81 -2.64
CA VAL A 64 -9.78 2.96 -1.45
C VAL A 64 -8.49 3.14 -0.66
N ALA A 65 -8.61 3.39 0.64
CA ALA A 65 -7.50 3.45 1.57
C ALA A 65 -7.83 2.66 2.83
N GLY A 66 -6.86 1.91 3.35
CA GLY A 66 -6.97 1.31 4.67
C GLY A 66 -6.83 2.37 5.75
N MET A 67 -7.78 2.44 6.67
CA MET A 67 -7.71 3.29 7.86
C MET A 67 -7.72 2.40 9.11
N GLY A 68 -6.91 2.77 10.09
CA GLY A 68 -6.80 2.06 11.36
C GLY A 68 -5.77 2.70 12.27
N GLY A 69 -5.71 2.25 13.52
CA GLY A 69 -4.65 2.61 14.44
C GLY A 69 -3.41 1.76 14.20
N ARG A 70 -2.25 2.26 14.62
CA ARG A 70 -1.12 1.37 14.90
C ARG A 70 -1.47 0.62 16.17
N ALA A 71 -1.36 -0.70 16.19
CA ALA A 71 -1.33 -1.41 17.45
C ALA A 71 -0.21 -0.77 18.27
N SER A 72 -0.55 -0.13 19.38
CA SER A 72 0.46 0.16 20.38
C SER A 72 0.90 -1.20 20.89
N GLU A 73 2.21 -1.47 20.85
CA GLU A 73 2.85 -2.25 21.91
C GLU A 73 2.70 -1.41 23.18
N GLY A 74 1.46 -1.24 23.68
CA GLY A 74 1.20 -0.38 24.82
C GLY A 74 2.17 -0.76 25.93
N GLY A 75 2.62 0.21 26.73
CA GLY A 75 3.44 -0.12 27.88
C GLY A 75 2.74 -1.21 28.69
N SER A 76 3.52 -2.11 29.28
CA SER A 76 3.02 -2.98 30.34
C SER A 76 2.26 -2.12 31.36
N PRO A 77 1.28 -2.71 32.09
CA PRO A 77 0.57 -1.97 33.13
C PRO A 77 1.51 -1.24 34.11
N GLU A 78 2.69 -1.80 34.39
CA GLU A 78 3.75 -1.16 35.19
C GLU A 78 4.39 0.05 34.50
N GLU A 79 4.76 -0.07 33.23
CA GLU A 79 5.34 1.05 32.47
C GLU A 79 4.36 2.21 32.36
N LEU A 80 3.07 1.93 32.12
CA LEU A 80 2.05 2.97 32.07
C LEU A 80 1.82 3.64 33.42
N ALA A 81 1.79 2.87 34.52
CA ALA A 81 1.67 3.42 35.87
C ALA A 81 2.87 4.29 36.30
N SER A 82 4.06 4.04 35.73
CA SER A 82 5.28 4.82 36.02
C SER A 82 5.28 6.22 35.40
N LEU A 83 4.37 6.49 34.45
CA LEU A 83 4.31 7.76 33.71
C LEU A 83 3.41 8.82 34.37
N GLY A 84 2.71 8.48 35.45
CA GLY A 84 1.80 9.38 36.21
C GLY A 84 0.34 9.25 35.81
#